data_AF-A0A961GMU0-F1
#
_entry.id   AF-A0A961GMU0-F1
#
_cell.length_a   1.000
_cell.length_b   1.000
_cell.length_c   1.000
_cell.angle_alpha   90.00
_cell.angle_beta   90.00
_cell.angle_gamma   90.00
#
_symmetry.space_group_name_H-M   'P 1'
#
loop_
_entity.id
_entity.type
_entity.pdbx_description
1 polymer ?
#
loop_
_entity_poly.entity_id
_entity_poly.type
_entity_poly.pdbx_seq_one_letter_code
_entity_poly.pdbx_strand_id
1 'polypeptide(L)'
;MVARFPRSFVLAVAAGVALIALAPAATSESGVQVFPGMEIRQGSTVCTLGFVDPVARVAFSAGHCRSSEAVTDRNGRFIGTVAIARDNTPNGTVVRTDQVISDYETITLAPEVMVSTVLPGGRQLVVNPAVQLGQGQPICHFGVVTGESCGTVERVNNGWFTMANGVVSGKGDSGGPVYMLAGDGTAVMMGLFNSTWGNLPAAVSWKATRQQVSEDGGAPGAVVNVAATAETAAN
;
A
#
# COMPACT_ATOMS: atom_id res chain seq x y z
N MET A 1 -33.04 -95.11 -0.66
CA MET A 1 -33.06 -93.63 -0.80
C MET A 1 -32.70 -93.03 0.55
N VAL A 2 -31.65 -92.21 0.60
CA VAL A 2 -31.45 -91.00 1.43
C VAL A 2 -29.96 -90.69 1.33
N ALA A 3 -29.63 -89.68 0.52
CA ALA A 3 -28.34 -89.03 0.49
C ALA A 3 -28.31 -87.97 1.60
N ARG A 4 -27.24 -87.91 2.42
CA ARG A 4 -26.92 -86.72 3.22
C ARG A 4 -25.41 -86.48 3.26
N PHE A 5 -25.08 -85.27 2.82
CA PHE A 5 -23.78 -84.65 2.57
C PHE A 5 -22.90 -84.49 3.83
N PRO A 6 -21.57 -84.58 3.71
CA PRO A 6 -20.66 -83.96 4.66
C PRO A 6 -20.48 -82.47 4.37
N ARG A 7 -20.57 -81.66 5.44
CA ARG A 7 -20.37 -80.21 5.46
C ARG A 7 -18.88 -79.88 5.34
N SER A 8 -18.49 -79.28 4.23
CA SER A 8 -17.18 -78.62 4.10
C SER A 8 -17.22 -77.25 4.76
N PHE A 9 -16.37 -77.05 5.77
CA PHE A 9 -16.11 -75.73 6.37
C PHE A 9 -15.22 -74.92 5.43
N VAL A 10 -15.72 -73.78 4.95
CA VAL A 10 -14.96 -72.79 4.18
C VAL A 10 -14.39 -71.74 5.14
N LEU A 11 -13.07 -71.58 5.19
CA LEU A 11 -12.40 -70.46 5.85
C LEU A 11 -12.73 -69.16 5.11
N ALA A 12 -13.30 -68.17 5.80
CA ALA A 12 -13.42 -66.81 5.30
C ALA A 12 -12.24 -65.97 5.82
N VAL A 13 -11.29 -65.64 4.93
CA VAL A 13 -10.26 -64.63 5.19
C VAL A 13 -10.84 -63.27 4.80
N ALA A 14 -11.17 -62.44 5.78
CA ALA A 14 -11.61 -61.07 5.54
C ALA A 14 -10.39 -60.17 5.28
N ALA A 15 -10.14 -59.81 4.02
CA ALA A 15 -9.18 -58.78 3.65
C ALA A 15 -9.81 -57.40 3.85
N GLY A 16 -9.41 -56.68 4.90
CA GLY A 16 -9.81 -55.30 5.13
C GLY A 16 -9.10 -54.36 4.16
N VAL A 17 -9.85 -53.71 3.26
CA VAL A 17 -9.34 -52.64 2.40
C VAL A 17 -9.27 -51.36 3.23
N ALA A 18 -8.07 -50.92 3.62
CA ALA A 18 -7.86 -49.63 4.24
C ALA A 18 -8.02 -48.52 3.18
N LEU A 19 -9.17 -47.84 3.19
CA LEU A 19 -9.39 -46.62 2.41
C LEU A 19 -8.57 -45.48 3.02
N ILE A 20 -7.42 -45.18 2.43
CA ILE A 20 -6.67 -43.96 2.73
C ILE A 20 -7.45 -42.80 2.12
N ALA A 21 -8.21 -42.08 2.93
CA ALA A 21 -8.83 -40.82 2.54
C ALA A 21 -7.71 -39.80 2.28
N LEU A 22 -7.41 -39.53 1.00
CA LEU A 22 -6.62 -38.38 0.59
C LEU A 22 -7.43 -37.13 0.92
N ALA A 23 -7.17 -36.52 2.07
CA ALA A 23 -7.68 -35.19 2.35
C ALA A 23 -7.14 -34.23 1.27
N PRO A 24 -7.99 -33.37 0.67
CA PRO A 24 -7.50 -32.37 -0.27
C PRO A 24 -6.48 -31.48 0.47
N ALA A 25 -5.31 -31.30 -0.14
CA ALA A 25 -4.34 -30.33 0.34
C ALA A 25 -5.02 -28.96 0.31
N ALA A 26 -5.21 -28.35 1.48
CA ALA A 26 -5.66 -26.97 1.56
C ALA A 26 -4.56 -26.10 0.95
N THR A 27 -4.77 -25.64 -0.28
CA THR A 27 -3.98 -24.57 -0.87
C THR A 27 -4.29 -23.32 -0.06
N SER A 28 -3.37 -22.91 0.81
CA SER A 28 -3.35 -21.56 1.34
C SER A 28 -3.26 -20.61 0.15
N GLU A 29 -4.38 -20.05 -0.31
CA GLU A 29 -4.31 -18.90 -1.20
C GLU A 29 -3.54 -17.81 -0.44
N SER A 30 -2.31 -17.56 -0.87
CA SER A 30 -1.51 -16.48 -0.31
C SER A 30 -2.30 -15.20 -0.54
N GLY A 31 -2.77 -14.57 0.54
CA GLY A 31 -3.50 -13.31 0.47
C GLY A 31 -2.74 -12.26 -0.35
N VAL A 32 -3.46 -11.31 -0.96
CA VAL A 32 -2.84 -10.18 -1.66
C VAL A 32 -1.90 -9.48 -0.68
N GLN A 33 -0.62 -9.33 -1.02
CA GLN A 33 0.25 -8.45 -0.24
C GLN A 33 0.04 -7.01 -0.70
N VAL A 34 -0.29 -6.14 0.26
CA VAL A 34 -0.49 -4.70 0.07
C VAL A 34 0.70 -3.96 0.66
N PHE A 35 1.36 -3.13 -0.15
CA PHE A 35 2.62 -2.46 0.21
C PHE A 35 2.77 -1.11 -0.51
N PRO A 36 3.50 -0.14 0.09
CA PRO A 36 3.77 1.13 -0.58
C PRO A 36 4.58 0.92 -1.86
N GLY A 37 4.22 1.62 -2.92
CA GLY A 37 4.80 1.50 -4.26
C GLY A 37 4.10 0.49 -5.18
N MET A 38 3.12 -0.28 -4.70
CA MET A 38 2.37 -1.21 -5.55
C MET A 38 1.40 -0.49 -6.50
N GLU A 39 1.06 -1.13 -7.62
CA GLU A 39 -0.05 -0.71 -8.48
C GLU A 39 -1.38 -0.89 -7.75
N ILE A 40 -2.23 0.13 -7.79
CA ILE A 40 -3.64 0.03 -7.45
C ILE A 40 -4.50 0.45 -8.64
N ARG A 41 -5.67 -0.17 -8.73
CA ARG A 41 -6.67 0.12 -9.76
C ARG A 41 -8.02 0.40 -9.14
N GLN A 42 -8.62 1.47 -9.61
CA GLN A 42 -9.99 1.87 -9.30
C GLN A 42 -10.66 2.17 -10.63
N GLY A 43 -11.69 1.42 -10.99
CA GLY A 43 -12.25 1.45 -12.35
C GLY A 43 -11.15 1.30 -13.41
N SER A 44 -11.03 2.30 -14.30
CA SER A 44 -9.96 2.38 -15.30
C SER A 44 -8.73 3.18 -14.85
N THR A 45 -8.75 3.75 -13.65
CA THR A 45 -7.66 4.57 -13.10
C THR A 45 -6.59 3.66 -12.51
N VAL A 46 -5.35 3.85 -12.97
CA VAL A 46 -4.16 3.23 -12.38
C VAL A 46 -3.45 4.28 -11.54
N CYS A 47 -3.10 3.92 -10.32
CA CYS A 47 -2.31 4.73 -9.39
C CYS A 47 -1.30 3.89 -8.63
N THR A 48 -0.48 4.55 -7.83
CA THR A 48 0.52 3.92 -6.96
C THR A 48 0.09 4.08 -5.51
N LEU A 49 0.16 3.02 -4.72
CA LEU A 49 -0.12 3.09 -3.29
C LEU A 49 1.03 3.82 -2.57
N GLY A 50 0.73 4.85 -1.81
CA GLY A 50 1.72 5.71 -1.16
C GLY A 50 2.20 5.18 0.18
N PHE A 51 1.28 4.88 1.08
CA PHE A 51 1.59 4.47 2.45
C PHE A 51 0.60 3.41 2.91
N VAL A 52 1.05 2.55 3.83
CA VAL A 52 0.18 1.57 4.49
C VAL A 52 0.38 1.63 5.99
N ASP A 53 -0.71 1.82 6.72
CA ASP A 53 -0.77 1.71 8.16
C ASP A 53 -1.20 0.28 8.54
N PRO A 54 -0.27 -0.56 9.04
CA PRO A 54 -0.59 -1.93 9.40
C PRO A 54 -1.49 -2.04 10.64
N VAL A 55 -1.48 -1.03 11.53
CA VAL A 55 -2.27 -1.04 12.76
C VAL A 55 -3.72 -0.66 12.45
N ALA A 56 -3.93 0.43 11.71
CA ALA A 56 -5.27 0.83 11.29
C ALA A 56 -5.84 -0.04 10.16
N ARG A 57 -4.99 -0.80 9.47
CA ARG A 57 -5.31 -1.47 8.18
C ARG A 57 -5.88 -0.48 7.16
N VAL A 58 -5.24 0.68 7.07
CA VAL A 58 -5.58 1.75 6.13
C VAL A 58 -4.41 1.98 5.19
N ALA A 59 -4.67 2.10 3.91
CA ALA A 59 -3.68 2.53 2.94
C ALA A 59 -4.00 3.91 2.37
N PHE A 60 -2.99 4.57 1.82
CA PHE A 60 -3.08 5.93 1.31
C PHE A 60 -2.62 6.00 -0.14
N SER A 61 -3.26 6.87 -0.91
CA SER A 61 -2.95 7.19 -2.31
C SER A 61 -3.42 8.63 -2.59
N ALA A 62 -3.33 9.11 -3.83
CA ALA A 62 -3.84 10.41 -4.24
C ALA A 62 -5.38 10.39 -4.36
N GLY A 63 -6.04 11.48 -3.99
CA GLY A 63 -7.50 11.57 -4.01
C GLY A 63 -8.09 11.60 -5.41
N HIS A 64 -7.39 12.22 -6.37
CA HIS A 64 -7.79 12.20 -7.79
C HIS A 64 -7.71 10.81 -8.43
N CYS A 65 -7.12 9.82 -7.75
CA CYS A 65 -7.17 8.42 -8.19
C CYS A 65 -8.57 7.82 -8.10
N ARG A 66 -9.42 8.38 -7.24
CA ARG A 66 -10.73 7.83 -6.94
C ARG A 66 -11.69 7.93 -8.11
N SER A 67 -11.86 6.81 -8.83
CA SER A 67 -12.88 6.66 -9.88
C SER A 67 -13.86 5.50 -9.63
N SER A 68 -13.61 4.68 -8.61
CA SER A 68 -14.55 3.70 -8.05
C SER A 68 -14.32 3.55 -6.55
N GLU A 69 -15.28 2.98 -5.81
CA GLU A 69 -15.06 2.71 -4.37
C GLU A 69 -14.17 1.49 -4.15
N ALA A 70 -14.33 0.44 -4.97
CA ALA A 70 -13.50 -0.76 -4.88
C ALA A 70 -12.08 -0.49 -5.41
N VAL A 71 -11.08 -0.97 -4.66
CA VAL A 71 -9.67 -0.92 -5.04
C VAL A 71 -9.16 -2.33 -5.27
N THR A 72 -8.43 -2.50 -6.36
CA THR A 72 -7.82 -3.78 -6.76
C THR A 72 -6.33 -3.64 -7.01
N ASP A 73 -5.60 -4.76 -6.98
CA ASP A 73 -4.22 -4.82 -7.45
C ASP A 73 -4.15 -4.86 -8.99
N ARG A 74 -2.93 -4.95 -9.53
CA ARG A 74 -2.68 -5.07 -10.98
C ARG A 74 -3.41 -6.26 -11.64
N ASN A 75 -3.68 -7.32 -10.90
CA ASN A 75 -4.33 -8.53 -11.38
C ASN A 75 -5.86 -8.51 -11.20
N GLY A 76 -6.42 -7.39 -10.73
CA GLY A 76 -7.85 -7.24 -10.47
C GLY A 76 -8.33 -7.90 -9.18
N ARG A 77 -7.42 -8.31 -8.29
CA ARG A 77 -7.78 -8.87 -6.98
C ARG A 77 -8.13 -7.74 -6.03
N PHE A 78 -9.26 -7.88 -5.33
CA PHE A 78 -9.72 -6.89 -4.37
C PHE A 78 -8.72 -6.70 -3.21
N ILE A 79 -8.46 -5.44 -2.84
CA ILE A 79 -7.58 -5.11 -1.71
C ILE A 79 -8.24 -4.26 -0.64
N GLY A 80 -9.36 -3.60 -0.97
CA GLY A 80 -10.03 -2.70 -0.04
C GLY A 80 -10.99 -1.74 -0.71
N THR A 81 -11.56 -0.84 0.09
CA THR A 81 -12.54 0.16 -0.33
C THR A 81 -12.09 1.55 0.08
N VAL A 82 -12.23 2.53 -0.81
CA VAL A 82 -11.97 3.94 -0.49
C VAL A 82 -12.94 4.41 0.60
N ALA A 83 -12.40 4.94 1.69
CA ALA A 83 -13.16 5.43 2.84
C ALA A 83 -13.32 6.95 2.82
N ILE A 84 -12.22 7.68 2.53
CA ILE A 84 -12.19 9.14 2.42
C ILE A 84 -11.39 9.48 1.18
N ALA A 85 -11.82 10.48 0.42
CA ALA A 85 -11.00 11.09 -0.62
C ALA A 85 -11.22 12.61 -0.65
N ARG A 86 -10.10 13.34 -0.76
CA ARG A 86 -10.06 14.78 -0.98
C ARG A 86 -9.25 15.04 -2.24
N ASP A 87 -9.77 15.87 -3.12
CA ASP A 87 -9.08 16.34 -4.31
C ASP A 87 -9.48 17.79 -4.57
N ASN A 88 -8.52 18.69 -4.47
CA ASN A 88 -8.61 20.06 -4.95
C ASN A 88 -7.44 20.41 -5.89
N THR A 89 -6.86 19.38 -6.51
CA THR A 89 -5.71 19.49 -7.42
C THR A 89 -6.04 20.51 -8.52
N PRO A 90 -5.25 21.59 -8.66
CA PRO A 90 -5.50 22.60 -9.68
C PRO A 90 -5.26 22.02 -11.06
N ASN A 91 -6.11 22.38 -12.00
CA ASN A 91 -5.86 22.15 -13.41
C ASN A 91 -4.96 23.27 -13.97
N GLY A 92 -3.82 22.93 -14.57
CA GLY A 92 -2.96 23.89 -15.28
C GLY A 92 -1.50 23.89 -14.83
N THR A 93 -0.72 24.83 -15.36
CA THR A 93 0.73 24.92 -15.16
C THR A 93 1.17 25.79 -13.99
N VAL A 94 0.24 26.52 -13.36
CA VAL A 94 0.54 27.49 -12.29
C VAL A 94 -0.31 27.17 -11.06
N VAL A 95 0.34 26.73 -9.99
CA VAL A 95 -0.27 26.58 -8.67
C VAL A 95 0.28 27.67 -7.76
N ARG A 96 -0.60 28.42 -7.09
CA ARG A 96 -0.16 29.48 -6.17
C ARG A 96 0.48 28.83 -4.94
N THR A 97 1.61 29.36 -4.51
CA THR A 97 2.41 28.79 -3.40
C THR A 97 1.71 28.86 -2.04
N ASP A 98 0.75 29.77 -1.88
CA ASP A 98 -0.08 29.93 -0.68
C ASP A 98 -1.31 29.01 -0.65
N GLN A 99 -1.67 28.42 -1.79
CA GLN A 99 -2.82 27.53 -1.91
C GLN A 99 -2.61 26.26 -1.08
N VAL A 100 -3.58 25.94 -0.23
CA VAL A 100 -3.66 24.65 0.46
C VAL A 100 -4.13 23.60 -0.53
N ILE A 101 -3.36 22.52 -0.65
CA ILE A 101 -3.69 21.38 -1.51
C ILE A 101 -4.07 20.19 -0.65
N SER A 102 -5.21 19.59 -0.97
CA SER A 102 -5.74 18.36 -0.41
C SER A 102 -5.92 17.41 -1.58
N ASP A 103 -4.98 16.48 -1.73
CA ASP A 103 -5.07 15.40 -2.70
C ASP A 103 -4.63 14.10 -2.05
N TYR A 104 -5.58 13.43 -1.42
CA TYR A 104 -5.34 12.14 -0.78
C TYR A 104 -6.61 11.30 -0.75
N GLU A 105 -6.45 10.00 -0.72
CA GLU A 105 -7.48 9.05 -0.34
C GLU A 105 -6.99 8.12 0.77
N THR A 106 -7.93 7.62 1.56
CA THR A 106 -7.72 6.51 2.49
C THR A 106 -8.51 5.32 1.99
N ILE A 107 -7.90 4.14 2.08
CA ILE A 107 -8.45 2.87 1.62
C ILE A 107 -8.50 1.95 2.83
N THR A 108 -9.70 1.55 3.25
CA THR A 108 -9.87 0.51 4.26
C THR A 108 -9.51 -0.83 3.63
N LEU A 109 -8.48 -1.49 4.15
CA LEU A 109 -7.98 -2.73 3.58
C LEU A 109 -8.87 -3.91 3.96
N ALA A 110 -9.10 -4.80 3.00
CA ALA A 110 -9.85 -6.03 3.22
C ALA A 110 -9.17 -6.89 4.31
N PRO A 111 -9.90 -7.61 5.18
CA PRO A 111 -9.31 -8.33 6.30
C PRO A 111 -8.31 -9.42 5.88
N GLU A 112 -8.48 -9.99 4.69
CA GLU A 112 -7.69 -11.09 4.14
C GLU A 112 -6.35 -10.67 3.50
N VAL A 113 -6.13 -9.37 3.27
CA VAL A 113 -4.84 -8.93 2.68
C VAL A 113 -3.72 -8.98 3.70
N MET A 114 -2.53 -9.35 3.22
CA MET A 114 -1.29 -9.25 3.99
C MET A 114 -0.74 -7.83 3.84
N VAL A 115 -0.40 -7.18 4.95
CA VAL A 115 0.12 -5.80 4.93
C VAL A 115 1.65 -5.83 5.06
N SER A 116 2.31 -5.01 4.25
CA SER A 116 3.74 -4.72 4.37
C SER A 116 3.99 -3.21 4.27
N THR A 117 5.00 -2.75 4.99
CA THR A 117 5.49 -1.37 5.02
C THR A 117 6.80 -1.23 4.23
N VAL A 118 7.22 -2.28 3.53
CA VAL A 118 8.48 -2.34 2.80
C VAL A 118 8.27 -1.83 1.37
N LEU A 119 9.09 -0.87 0.93
CA LEU A 119 9.12 -0.37 -0.43
C LEU A 119 9.63 -1.45 -1.41
N PRO A 120 9.39 -1.32 -2.72
CA PRO A 120 9.88 -2.29 -3.71
C PRO A 120 11.40 -2.45 -3.71
N GLY A 121 12.15 -1.43 -3.29
CA GLY A 121 13.61 -1.47 -3.09
C GLY A 121 14.06 -2.16 -1.80
N GLY A 122 13.16 -2.78 -1.02
CA GLY A 122 13.47 -3.49 0.21
C GLY A 122 13.63 -2.63 1.46
N ARG A 123 13.54 -1.29 1.32
CA ARG A 123 13.63 -0.36 2.45
C ARG A 123 12.32 -0.29 3.22
N GLN A 124 12.41 -0.30 4.53
CA GLN A 124 11.28 -0.02 5.42
C GLN A 124 10.86 1.45 5.28
N LEU A 125 9.59 1.69 4.93
CA LEU A 125 8.99 3.02 4.97
C LEU A 125 8.47 3.32 6.38
N VAL A 126 8.90 4.42 6.96
CA VAL A 126 8.55 4.85 8.32
C VAL A 126 7.99 6.25 8.31
N VAL A 127 7.24 6.59 9.36
CA VAL A 127 6.83 7.96 9.66
C VAL A 127 7.72 8.47 10.79
N ASN A 128 8.37 9.62 10.57
CA ASN A 128 9.13 10.31 11.62
C ASN A 128 8.79 11.81 11.59
N PRO A 129 7.99 12.32 12.55
CA PRO A 129 7.56 13.71 12.57
C PRO A 129 8.69 14.70 12.91
N ALA A 130 9.83 14.22 13.41
CA ALA A 130 11.00 15.08 13.68
C ALA A 130 11.74 15.47 12.40
N VAL A 131 11.56 14.72 11.30
CA VAL A 131 12.17 15.01 10.01
C VAL A 131 11.32 16.05 9.26
N GLN A 132 11.94 17.18 8.92
CA GLN A 132 11.28 18.29 8.24
C GLN A 132 11.74 18.41 6.80
N LEU A 133 10.79 18.73 5.90
CA LEU A 133 11.09 19.15 4.53
C LEU A 133 11.81 20.50 4.53
N GLY A 134 12.86 20.58 3.74
CA GLY A 134 13.63 21.79 3.48
C GLY A 134 14.09 21.83 2.04
N GLN A 135 14.15 23.03 1.48
CA GLN A 135 14.67 23.25 0.12
C GLN A 135 16.10 22.68 -0.01
N GLY A 136 16.38 22.03 -1.14
CA GLY A 136 17.68 21.44 -1.45
C GLY A 136 17.94 20.09 -0.80
N GLN A 137 17.09 19.61 0.11
CA GLN A 137 17.25 18.29 0.71
C GLN A 137 17.10 17.16 -0.33
N PRO A 138 17.86 16.07 -0.21
CA PRO A 138 17.67 14.88 -1.02
C PRO A 138 16.27 14.31 -0.83
N ILE A 139 15.59 13.93 -1.90
CA ILE A 139 14.25 13.35 -1.87
C ILE A 139 14.14 12.28 -2.95
N CYS A 140 13.40 11.21 -2.67
CA CYS A 140 13.09 10.16 -3.62
C CYS A 140 11.58 10.02 -3.78
N HIS A 141 11.17 9.60 -4.97
CA HIS A 141 9.80 9.25 -5.32
C HIS A 141 9.82 7.83 -5.90
N PHE A 142 8.84 7.02 -5.51
CA PHE A 142 8.55 5.77 -6.21
C PHE A 142 7.18 5.86 -6.88
N GLY A 143 7.14 5.59 -8.18
CA GLY A 143 5.93 5.44 -8.95
C GLY A 143 5.88 4.07 -9.63
N VAL A 144 4.69 3.48 -9.78
CA VAL A 144 4.54 2.16 -10.42
C VAL A 144 5.01 2.14 -11.88
N VAL A 145 4.97 3.29 -12.57
CA VAL A 145 5.35 3.42 -13.97
C VAL A 145 6.83 3.76 -14.11
N THR A 146 7.32 4.71 -13.32
CA THR A 146 8.70 5.21 -13.46
C THR A 146 9.70 4.51 -12.54
N GLY A 147 9.23 3.72 -11.59
CA GLY A 147 10.06 3.14 -10.54
C GLY A 147 10.56 4.20 -9.57
N GLU A 148 11.73 3.95 -9.01
CA GLU A 148 12.36 4.89 -8.08
C GLU A 148 13.19 5.93 -8.82
N SER A 149 13.00 7.19 -8.46
CA SER A 149 13.84 8.30 -8.89
C SER A 149 14.10 9.25 -7.74
N CYS A 150 15.30 9.84 -7.72
CA CYS A 150 15.72 10.73 -6.63
C CYS A 150 16.28 12.03 -7.20
N GLY A 151 16.18 13.07 -6.39
CA GLY A 151 16.68 14.40 -6.70
C GLY A 151 16.62 15.26 -5.43
N THR A 152 16.13 16.49 -5.57
CA THR A 152 16.07 17.43 -4.44
C THR A 152 14.71 18.10 -4.32
N VAL A 153 14.33 18.47 -3.10
CA VAL A 153 13.22 19.39 -2.86
C VAL A 153 13.53 20.74 -3.51
N GLU A 154 12.71 21.17 -4.47
CA GLU A 154 12.86 22.48 -5.11
C GLU A 154 12.30 23.58 -4.23
N ARG A 155 11.09 23.38 -3.68
CA ARG A 155 10.42 24.36 -2.83
C ARG A 155 9.40 23.68 -1.94
N VAL A 156 9.29 24.18 -0.72
CA VAL A 156 8.25 23.82 0.23
C VAL A 156 7.22 24.95 0.26
N ASN A 157 5.95 24.59 0.08
CA ASN A 157 4.81 25.50 0.00
C ASN A 157 3.81 25.18 1.13
N ASN A 158 2.61 25.75 1.06
CA ASN A 158 1.58 25.56 2.09
C ASN A 158 0.96 24.15 2.07
N GLY A 159 1.65 23.19 2.68
CA GLY A 159 1.20 21.80 2.81
C GLY A 159 1.57 20.87 1.65
N TRP A 160 2.29 21.36 0.65
CA TRP A 160 2.78 20.62 -0.52
C TRP A 160 4.17 21.12 -0.92
N PHE A 161 4.85 20.41 -1.80
CA PHE A 161 6.20 20.75 -2.23
C PHE A 161 6.48 20.27 -3.66
N THR A 162 7.46 20.90 -4.30
CA THR A 162 7.99 20.54 -5.62
C THR A 162 9.34 19.89 -5.50
N MET A 163 9.67 19.07 -6.48
CA MET A 163 10.92 18.34 -6.59
C MET A 163 11.58 18.61 -7.94
N ALA A 164 12.90 18.47 -8.00
CA ALA A 164 13.69 18.69 -9.19
C ALA A 164 14.91 17.75 -9.21
N ASN A 165 15.78 17.93 -10.20
CA ASN A 165 17.11 17.34 -10.25
C ASN A 165 17.12 15.80 -10.23
N GLY A 166 16.29 15.17 -11.07
CA GLY A 166 16.30 13.72 -11.29
C GLY A 166 15.03 13.00 -10.87
N VAL A 167 14.14 13.67 -10.12
CA VAL A 167 12.79 13.14 -9.87
C VAL A 167 11.99 13.15 -11.18
N VAL A 168 11.46 11.99 -11.55
CA VAL A 168 10.61 11.80 -12.75
C VAL A 168 9.24 11.30 -12.34
N SER A 169 8.26 11.45 -13.22
CA SER A 169 6.92 10.87 -13.03
C SER A 169 6.24 10.57 -14.37
N GLY A 170 5.29 9.66 -14.34
CA GLY A 170 4.41 9.29 -15.44
C GLY A 170 2.97 9.11 -14.99
N LYS A 171 2.04 9.05 -15.95
CA LYS A 171 0.62 8.78 -15.67
C LYS A 171 0.48 7.38 -15.07
N GLY A 172 0.12 7.31 -13.79
CA GLY A 172 0.05 6.09 -12.99
C GLY A 172 0.85 6.19 -11.69
N ASP A 173 1.80 7.13 -11.59
CA ASP A 173 2.62 7.34 -10.40
C ASP A 173 1.91 8.12 -9.28
N SER A 174 0.77 8.75 -9.62
CA SER A 174 -0.15 9.40 -8.68
C SER A 174 -0.36 8.56 -7.42
N GLY A 175 -0.24 9.19 -6.26
CA GLY A 175 -0.35 8.56 -4.94
C GLY A 175 0.94 7.93 -4.43
N GLY A 176 1.95 7.70 -5.28
CA GLY A 176 3.18 7.00 -4.90
C GLY A 176 3.96 7.69 -3.77
N PRO A 177 4.73 6.92 -2.97
CA PRO A 177 5.44 7.47 -1.83
C PRO A 177 6.52 8.45 -2.29
N VAL A 178 6.61 9.56 -1.56
CA VAL A 178 7.74 10.49 -1.61
C VAL A 178 8.41 10.48 -0.25
N TYR A 179 9.71 10.26 -0.21
CA TYR A 179 10.42 9.98 1.03
C TYR A 179 11.86 10.47 1.01
N MET A 180 12.44 10.66 2.19
CA MET A 180 13.88 10.89 2.37
C MET A 180 14.57 9.61 2.84
N LEU A 181 15.82 9.40 2.46
CA LEU A 181 16.64 8.32 3.00
C LEU A 181 17.29 8.76 4.31
N ALA A 182 17.06 8.01 5.38
CA ALA A 182 17.76 8.18 6.64
C ALA A 182 19.13 7.47 6.60
N GLY A 183 20.05 7.89 7.48
CA GLY A 183 21.40 7.33 7.55
C GLY A 183 21.46 5.85 7.95
N ASP A 184 20.39 5.33 8.54
CA ASP A 184 20.22 3.91 8.91
C ASP A 184 19.66 3.04 7.77
N GLY A 185 19.42 3.62 6.59
CA GLY A 185 18.88 2.92 5.42
C GLY A 185 17.35 2.86 5.38
N THR A 186 16.64 3.42 6.37
CA THR A 186 15.18 3.54 6.31
C THR A 186 14.73 4.66 5.36
N ALA A 187 13.51 4.55 4.85
CA ALA A 187 12.85 5.59 4.08
C ALA A 187 11.85 6.33 4.98
N VAL A 188 11.98 7.65 5.11
CA VAL A 188 11.08 8.48 5.92
C VAL A 188 10.03 9.11 5.01
N MET A 189 8.76 8.77 5.22
CA MET A 189 7.62 9.28 4.46
C MET A 189 7.51 10.80 4.56
N MET A 190 7.57 11.48 3.41
CA MET A 190 7.49 12.93 3.30
C MET A 190 6.24 13.41 2.57
N GLY A 191 5.63 12.60 1.71
CA GLY A 191 4.44 12.99 0.97
C GLY A 191 3.89 11.94 0.03
N LEU A 192 2.72 12.23 -0.53
CA LEU A 192 2.08 11.46 -1.59
C LEU A 192 2.28 12.22 -2.90
N PHE A 193 2.80 11.55 -3.93
CA PHE A 193 2.97 12.15 -5.23
C PHE A 193 1.62 12.54 -5.82
N ASN A 194 1.50 13.78 -6.31
CA ASN A 194 0.27 14.29 -6.91
C ASN A 194 0.37 14.19 -8.44
N SER A 195 1.11 15.12 -9.04
CA SER A 195 1.26 15.27 -10.49
C SER A 195 2.47 16.15 -10.79
N THR A 196 2.61 16.60 -12.04
CA THR A 196 3.64 17.57 -12.44
C THR A 196 2.99 18.93 -12.67
N TRP A 197 3.47 19.97 -11.98
CA TRP A 197 3.01 21.34 -12.15
C TRP A 197 4.07 22.16 -12.88
N GLY A 198 3.76 22.54 -14.11
CA GLY A 198 4.77 23.04 -15.05
C GLY A 198 5.72 21.90 -15.42
N ASN A 199 6.98 22.02 -15.00
CA ASN A 199 8.03 21.01 -15.22
C ASN A 199 8.48 20.33 -13.91
N LEU A 200 7.80 20.60 -12.80
CA LEU A 200 8.22 20.13 -11.48
C LEU A 200 7.26 19.05 -10.97
N PRO A 201 7.73 17.83 -10.71
CA PRO A 201 7.01 16.84 -9.91
C PRO A 201 6.60 17.47 -8.57
N ALA A 202 5.34 17.29 -8.18
CA ALA A 202 4.75 17.87 -6.98
C ALA A 202 4.11 16.78 -6.10
N ALA A 203 4.15 17.01 -4.79
CA ALA A 203 3.59 16.10 -3.80
C ALA A 203 2.88 16.88 -2.69
N VAL A 204 1.79 16.32 -2.17
CA VAL A 204 1.21 16.79 -0.92
C VAL A 204 2.06 16.27 0.24
N SER A 205 2.35 17.13 1.21
CA SER A 205 3.19 16.75 2.34
C SER A 205 2.47 15.80 3.28
N TRP A 206 3.17 14.79 3.77
CA TRP A 206 2.62 13.81 4.71
C TRP A 206 2.09 14.46 5.99
N LYS A 207 2.77 15.52 6.45
CA LYS A 207 2.30 16.34 7.57
C LYS A 207 0.92 16.96 7.30
N ALA A 208 0.72 17.56 6.13
CA ALA A 208 -0.57 18.16 5.78
C ALA A 208 -1.65 17.10 5.55
N THR A 209 -1.32 16.01 4.84
CA THR A 209 -2.23 14.88 4.64
C THR A 209 -2.74 14.35 5.98
N ARG A 210 -1.85 14.10 6.95
CA ARG A 210 -2.26 13.61 8.28
C ARG A 210 -3.14 14.58 9.05
N GLN A 211 -2.86 15.87 8.95
CA GLN A 211 -3.70 16.91 9.56
C GLN A 211 -5.11 16.87 8.97
N GLN A 212 -5.23 16.84 7.64
CA GLN A 212 -6.51 16.80 6.94
C GLN A 212 -7.29 15.51 7.24
N VAL A 213 -6.62 14.35 7.30
CA VAL A 213 -7.24 13.07 7.69
C VAL A 213 -7.81 13.15 9.10
N SER A 214 -7.09 13.78 10.03
CA SER A 214 -7.57 13.98 11.40
C SER A 214 -8.79 14.91 11.46
N GLU A 215 -8.82 15.97 10.64
CA GLU A 215 -9.94 16.90 10.53
C GLU A 215 -11.19 16.25 9.92
N ASP A 216 -10.99 15.29 9.01
CA ASP A 216 -12.05 14.53 8.36
C ASP A 216 -12.60 13.38 9.23
N GLY A 217 -12.13 13.24 10.48
CA GLY A 217 -12.56 12.19 11.40
C GLY A 217 -12.03 10.79 11.02
N GLY A 218 -10.98 10.73 10.19
CA GLY A 218 -10.33 9.49 9.76
C GLY A 218 -9.65 8.74 10.92
N ALA A 219 -9.36 7.45 10.68
CA ALA A 219 -8.92 6.53 11.72
C ALA A 219 -7.71 7.06 12.55
N PRO A 220 -7.79 7.06 13.89
CA PRO A 220 -6.75 7.59 14.78
C PRO A 220 -5.48 6.71 14.87
N GLY A 221 -5.27 5.78 13.93
CA GLY A 221 -4.10 4.88 13.88
C GLY A 221 -2.91 5.42 13.09
N ALA A 222 -3.08 6.48 12.30
CA ALA A 222 -2.04 7.10 11.45
C ALA A 222 -0.83 7.71 12.23
N VAL A 223 -0.69 7.39 13.52
CA VAL A 223 0.20 7.98 14.53
C VAL A 223 1.25 7.02 15.09
N VAL A 224 1.24 5.72 14.77
CA VAL A 224 2.18 4.81 15.44
C VAL A 224 3.56 4.85 14.79
N ASN A 225 4.56 5.28 15.56
CA ASN A 225 5.97 5.09 15.22
C ASN A 225 6.24 3.58 15.08
N VAL A 226 6.41 3.09 13.86
CA VAL A 226 6.75 1.67 13.58
C VAL A 226 8.11 1.28 14.21
N ALA A 227 8.93 2.25 14.60
CA ALA A 227 10.16 2.00 15.36
C ALA A 227 9.91 1.38 16.75
N ALA A 228 8.75 1.62 17.39
CA ALA A 228 8.49 1.14 18.74
C ALA A 228 7.94 -0.30 18.80
N THR A 229 7.39 -0.83 17.70
CA THR A 229 6.75 -2.16 17.69
C THR A 229 7.71 -3.30 17.36
N ALA A 230 8.87 -3.03 16.76
CA ALA A 230 9.89 -4.05 16.50
C ALA A 230 10.56 -4.57 17.79
N GLU A 231 10.56 -3.77 18.86
CA GLU A 231 11.21 -4.12 20.13
C GLU A 231 10.32 -5.00 21.03
N THR A 232 8.99 -4.98 20.83
CA THR A 232 8.05 -5.75 21.66
C THR A 232 7.82 -7.18 21.15
N ALA A 233 8.24 -7.50 19.92
CA ALA A 233 8.11 -8.85 19.35
C ALA A 233 9.33 -9.75 19.61
N ALA A 234 10.34 -9.25 20.33
CA ALA A 234 11.62 -9.92 20.55
C ALA A 234 11.88 -10.34 22.01
N ASN A 235 10.90 -10.24 22.91
CA ASN A 235 11.01 -10.69 24.31
C ASN A 235 9.89 -11.67 24.69
#